data_AF-A0A525CMF6-F1
#
_entry.id   AF-A0A525CMF6-F1
#
_cell.length_a   1.000
_cell.length_b   1.000
_cell.length_c   1.000
_cell.angle_alpha   90.00
_cell.angle_beta   90.00
_cell.angle_gamma   90.00
#
_symmetry.space_group_name_H-M   'P 1'
#
loop_
_entity.id
_entity.type
_entity.pdbx_description
1 polymer ?
#
loop_
_entity_poly.entity_id
_entity_poly.type
_entity_poly.pdbx_seq_one_letter_code
_entity_poly.pdbx_strand_id
1 'polypeptide(L)'
;MSCDPNTLLLYISGELSREQAEQVEAHIAECPSCAQDIQDMQGLEEHAGILPQPKPRRDVVQAAMDQAWNGAGKRTLPAKWLRFAAAACLLVVAVAGALQWRSSPPQPDDFIAHAQVSRDLAEIRRNLDMVRTASTGRSSSFNQMAQISTFESRAGELRRSIDFVRGGMDPTTRGPETSNGS
;
A
#
# COMPACT_ATOMS: atom_id res chain seq x y z
N MET A 1 30.44 6.98 21.15
CA MET A 1 30.13 6.57 19.77
C MET A 1 31.46 6.46 19.03
N SER A 2 31.76 5.36 18.36
CA SER A 2 32.98 5.24 17.55
C SER A 2 32.81 6.05 16.27
N CYS A 3 33.81 6.82 15.82
CA CYS A 3 33.79 7.46 14.50
C CYS A 3 33.89 6.37 13.43
N ASP A 4 32.75 5.81 13.06
CA ASP A 4 32.59 4.88 11.95
C ASP A 4 32.32 5.70 10.67
N PRO A 5 33.21 5.63 9.66
CA PRO A 5 33.04 6.40 8.41
C PRO A 5 31.72 6.12 7.69
N ASN A 6 31.20 4.89 7.80
CA ASN A 6 29.95 4.53 7.15
C ASN A 6 28.75 5.25 7.77
N THR A 7 28.76 5.46 9.09
CA THR A 7 27.72 6.22 9.78
C THR A 7 27.71 7.70 9.37
N LEU A 8 28.90 8.31 9.13
CA LEU A 8 29.00 9.68 8.61
C LEU A 8 28.46 9.79 7.17
N LEU A 9 28.72 8.79 6.32
CA LEU A 9 28.17 8.75 4.95
C LEU A 9 26.64 8.67 4.96
N LEU A 10 26.06 7.82 5.81
CA LEU A 10 24.60 7.70 5.96
C LEU A 10 23.97 8.99 6.51
N TYR A 11 24.70 9.72 7.37
CA TYR A 11 24.26 11.03 7.85
C TYR A 11 24.19 12.04 6.70
N ILE A 12 25.24 12.12 5.87
CA ILE A 12 25.29 13.03 4.71
C ILE A 12 24.23 12.66 3.67
N SER A 13 23.99 11.37 3.41
CA SER A 13 22.96 10.92 2.46
C SER A 13 21.52 11.05 2.97
N GLY A 14 21.33 11.37 4.26
CA GLY A 14 20.00 11.48 4.89
C GLY A 14 19.31 10.12 5.10
N GLU A 15 20.07 9.04 5.18
CA GLU A 15 19.56 7.66 5.35
C GLU A 15 19.41 7.24 6.82
N LEU A 16 19.95 8.03 7.76
CA LEU A 16 19.80 7.76 9.19
C LEU A 16 18.38 8.05 9.69
N SER A 17 17.94 7.29 10.71
CA SER A 17 16.76 7.69 11.48
C SER A 17 17.02 9.00 12.22
N ARG A 18 15.95 9.67 12.64
CA ARG A 18 16.07 10.93 13.39
C ARG A 18 16.91 10.78 14.65
N GLU A 19 16.69 9.71 15.41
CA GLU A 19 17.41 9.44 16.66
C GLU A 19 18.90 9.17 16.41
N GLN A 20 19.24 8.52 15.29
CA GLN A 20 20.62 8.29 14.88
C GLN A 20 21.30 9.58 14.42
N ALA A 21 20.59 10.42 13.67
CA ALA A 21 21.08 11.73 13.25
C ALA A 21 21.38 12.63 14.45
N GLU A 22 20.47 12.71 15.44
CA GLU A 22 20.68 13.48 16.68
C GLU A 22 21.92 13.00 17.46
N GLN A 23 22.22 11.69 17.46
CA GLN A 23 23.43 11.15 18.08
C GLN A 23 24.71 11.53 17.32
N VAL A 24 24.66 11.51 15.98
CA VAL A 24 25.79 11.97 15.15
C VAL A 24 26.02 13.47 15.35
N GLU A 25 24.95 14.28 15.41
CA GLU A 25 25.01 15.72 15.67
C GLU A 25 25.64 16.04 17.03
N ALA A 26 25.24 15.32 18.08
CA ALA A 26 25.87 15.44 19.39
C ALA A 26 27.35 15.08 19.34
N HIS A 27 27.71 14.04 18.59
CA HIS A 27 29.09 13.59 18.47
C HIS A 27 29.99 14.57 17.71
N ILE A 28 29.52 15.12 16.59
CA ILE A 28 30.31 16.09 15.79
C ILE A 28 30.49 17.42 16.52
N ALA A 29 29.59 17.78 17.44
CA ALA A 29 29.75 18.93 18.31
C ALA A 29 30.93 18.76 19.29
N GLU A 30 31.25 17.52 19.66
CA GLU A 30 32.34 17.17 20.58
C GLU A 30 33.63 16.73 19.86
N CYS A 31 33.56 16.36 18.58
CA CYS A 31 34.67 15.76 17.82
C CYS A 31 35.00 16.56 16.55
N PRO A 32 35.94 17.52 16.62
CA PRO A 32 36.30 18.36 15.47
C PRO A 32 36.83 17.60 14.25
N SER A 33 37.49 16.45 14.44
CA SER A 33 37.96 15.63 13.32
C SER A 33 36.81 15.06 12.51
N CYS A 34 35.77 14.54 13.18
CA CYS A 34 34.63 13.93 12.50
C CYS A 34 33.73 15.03 11.88
N ALA A 35 33.77 16.27 12.39
CA ALA A 35 33.20 17.44 11.71
C ALA A 35 33.98 17.85 10.44
N GLN A 36 35.31 17.81 10.48
CA GLN A 36 36.15 18.06 9.29
C GLN A 36 35.92 17.01 8.21
N ASP A 37 35.85 15.73 8.58
CA ASP A 37 35.59 14.64 7.64
C ASP A 37 34.25 14.84 6.89
N ILE A 38 33.21 15.31 7.57
CA ILE A 38 31.92 15.65 6.94
C ILE A 38 32.09 16.78 5.92
N GLN A 39 32.82 17.84 6.27
CA GLN A 39 33.07 18.97 5.36
C GLN A 39 33.84 18.53 4.12
N ASP A 40 34.85 17.68 4.28
CA ASP A 40 35.66 17.16 3.19
C ASP A 40 34.81 16.28 2.24
N MET A 41 33.92 15.44 2.79
CA MET A 41 32.99 14.61 2.01
C MET A 41 31.95 15.45 1.25
N GLN A 42 31.35 16.45 1.90
CA GLN A 42 30.40 17.38 1.27
C GLN A 42 31.08 18.21 0.16
N GLY A 43 32.32 18.66 0.41
CA GLY A 43 33.12 19.33 -0.60
C GLY A 43 33.37 18.44 -1.81
N LEU A 44 33.64 17.15 -1.62
CA LEU A 44 33.81 16.21 -2.73
C LEU A 44 32.53 16.05 -3.55
N GLU A 45 31.36 16.00 -2.90
CA GLU A 45 30.06 15.89 -3.60
C GLU A 45 29.77 17.14 -4.44
N GLU A 46 30.05 18.32 -3.92
CA GLU A 46 29.92 19.58 -4.66
C GLU A 46 30.81 19.59 -5.91
N HIS A 47 32.09 19.19 -5.76
CA HIS A 47 33.02 19.13 -6.88
C HIS A 47 32.66 18.01 -7.88
N ALA A 48 32.14 16.88 -7.41
CA ALA A 48 31.66 15.81 -8.26
C ALA A 48 30.41 16.23 -9.05
N GLY A 49 29.53 17.05 -8.47
CA GLY A 49 28.34 17.59 -9.14
C GLY A 49 28.67 18.50 -10.34
N ILE A 50 29.86 19.10 -10.37
CA ILE A 50 30.34 19.94 -11.48
C ILE A 50 30.78 19.09 -12.69
N LEU A 51 31.10 17.81 -12.46
CA LEU A 51 31.53 16.94 -13.56
C LEU A 51 30.39 16.79 -14.58
N PRO A 52 30.68 16.92 -15.89
CA PRO A 52 29.67 16.73 -16.91
C PRO A 52 29.12 15.31 -16.81
N GLN A 53 27.85 15.17 -16.42
CA GLN A 53 27.23 13.86 -16.32
C GLN A 53 27.20 13.25 -17.72
N PRO A 54 27.91 12.13 -17.95
CA PRO A 54 27.92 11.50 -19.26
C PRO A 54 26.50 11.03 -19.55
N LYS A 55 25.86 11.62 -20.56
CA LYS A 55 24.54 11.17 -21.00
C LYS A 55 24.68 9.72 -21.47
N PRO A 56 24.08 8.74 -20.78
CA PRO A 56 24.27 7.35 -21.17
C PRO A 56 23.70 7.16 -22.57
N ARG A 57 24.42 6.42 -23.41
CA ARG A 57 23.95 6.16 -24.77
C ARG A 57 22.68 5.31 -24.68
N ARG A 58 21.67 5.66 -25.48
CA ARG A 58 20.34 5.04 -25.42
C ARG A 58 20.38 3.53 -25.67
N ASP A 59 21.26 3.07 -26.54
CA ASP A 59 21.50 1.66 -26.84
C ASP A 59 21.99 0.88 -25.62
N VAL A 60 22.91 1.45 -24.84
CA VAL A 60 23.42 0.82 -23.61
C VAL A 60 22.33 0.75 -22.53
N VAL A 61 21.56 1.83 -22.35
CA VAL A 61 20.44 1.84 -21.40
C VAL A 61 19.38 0.82 -21.80
N GLN A 62 19.05 0.76 -23.09
CA GLN A 62 18.05 -0.16 -23.60
C GLN A 62 18.51 -1.61 -23.48
N ALA A 63 19.78 -1.91 -23.82
CA ALA A 63 20.35 -3.24 -23.63
C ALA A 63 20.38 -3.66 -22.14
N ALA A 64 20.70 -2.74 -21.23
CA ALA A 64 20.67 -3.00 -19.79
C ALA A 64 19.24 -3.26 -19.28
N MET A 65 18.26 -2.49 -19.75
CA MET A 65 16.84 -2.70 -19.43
C MET A 65 16.32 -4.01 -20.00
N ASP A 66 16.65 -4.34 -21.25
CA ASP A 66 16.31 -5.61 -21.87
C ASP A 66 16.96 -6.77 -21.12
N GLN A 67 18.19 -6.64 -20.64
CA GLN A 67 18.86 -7.65 -19.84
C GLN A 67 18.22 -7.79 -18.45
N ALA A 68 17.83 -6.70 -17.81
CA ALA A 68 17.13 -6.75 -16.52
C ALA A 68 15.75 -7.40 -16.66
N TRP A 69 14.98 -7.01 -17.68
CA TRP A 69 13.63 -7.51 -17.94
C TRP A 69 13.65 -8.97 -18.39
N ASN A 70 14.51 -9.32 -19.34
CA ASN A 70 14.62 -10.68 -19.86
C ASN A 70 15.42 -11.61 -18.95
N GLY A 71 16.37 -11.08 -18.18
CA GLY A 71 17.20 -11.82 -17.22
C GLY A 71 16.43 -12.22 -15.96
N ALA A 72 15.46 -11.42 -15.53
CA ALA A 72 14.58 -11.76 -14.42
C ALA A 72 13.63 -12.94 -14.76
N GLY A 73 13.27 -13.12 -16.04
CA GLY A 73 12.21 -14.02 -16.46
C GLY A 73 12.61 -15.46 -16.80
N LYS A 74 13.91 -15.79 -16.89
CA LYS A 74 14.33 -17.11 -17.43
C LYS A 74 15.42 -17.80 -16.60
N ARG A 75 15.29 -17.77 -15.27
CA ARG A 75 15.80 -18.91 -14.50
C ARG A 75 14.84 -20.07 -14.73
N THR A 76 15.01 -20.75 -15.87
CA THR A 76 14.28 -21.99 -16.13
C THR A 76 14.73 -23.01 -15.10
N LEU A 77 13.99 -23.09 -13.98
CA LEU A 77 14.16 -24.19 -13.05
C LEU A 77 13.99 -25.49 -13.86
N PRO A 78 14.84 -26.50 -13.65
CA PRO A 78 14.74 -27.74 -14.40
C PRO A 78 13.33 -28.29 -14.25
N ALA A 79 12.68 -28.70 -15.35
CA ALA A 79 11.28 -29.17 -15.35
C ALA A 79 10.99 -30.26 -14.31
N LYS A 80 12.02 -30.97 -13.85
CA LYS A 80 11.98 -31.94 -12.75
C LYS A 80 11.57 -31.28 -11.40
N TRP A 81 12.07 -30.09 -11.09
CA TRP A 81 11.73 -29.36 -9.87
C TRP A 81 10.28 -28.87 -9.85
N LEU A 82 9.71 -28.54 -11.02
CA LEU A 82 8.31 -28.14 -11.12
C LEU A 82 7.37 -29.28 -10.67
N ARG A 83 7.74 -30.54 -10.98
CA ARG A 83 6.98 -31.72 -10.53
C ARG A 83 7.02 -31.91 -9.02
N PHE A 84 8.18 -31.66 -8.40
CA PHE A 84 8.31 -31.71 -6.94
C PHE A 84 7.53 -30.59 -6.25
N ALA A 85 7.55 -29.37 -6.80
CA ALA A 85 6.77 -28.25 -6.27
C ALA A 85 5.26 -28.54 -6.34
N ALA A 86 4.76 -29.02 -7.47
CA ALA A 86 3.35 -29.40 -7.60
C ALA A 86 2.95 -30.51 -6.62
N ALA A 87 3.79 -31.54 -6.45
CA ALA A 87 3.54 -32.62 -5.50
C ALA A 87 3.53 -32.10 -4.04
N ALA A 88 4.46 -31.21 -3.68
CA ALA A 88 4.50 -30.60 -2.35
C ALA A 88 3.26 -29.75 -2.08
N CYS A 89 2.80 -28.94 -3.04
CA CYS A 89 1.56 -28.17 -2.92
C CYS A 89 0.34 -29.08 -2.69
N LEU A 90 0.22 -30.17 -3.46
CA LEU A 90 -0.87 -31.14 -3.28
C LEU A 90 -0.82 -31.80 -1.91
N LEU A 91 0.38 -32.11 -1.41
CA LEU A 91 0.57 -32.74 -0.11
C LEU A 91 0.19 -31.77 1.02
N VAL A 92 0.57 -30.49 0.92
CA VAL A 92 0.15 -29.45 1.88
C VAL A 92 -1.37 -29.29 1.88
N VAL A 93 -2.02 -29.23 0.71
CA VAL A 93 -3.49 -29.13 0.61
C VAL A 93 -4.17 -30.38 1.20
N ALA A 94 -3.64 -31.57 0.91
CA ALA A 94 -4.18 -32.82 1.45
C ALA A 94 -4.04 -32.89 2.98
N VAL A 95 -2.89 -32.51 3.53
CA VAL A 95 -2.64 -32.48 4.98
C VAL A 95 -3.49 -31.41 5.65
N ALA A 96 -3.57 -30.19 5.09
CA ALA A 96 -4.42 -29.13 5.61
C ALA A 96 -5.89 -29.53 5.59
N GLY A 97 -6.38 -30.13 4.49
CA GLY A 97 -7.74 -30.65 4.38
C GLY A 97 -8.02 -31.75 5.40
N ALA A 98 -7.09 -32.70 5.59
CA ALA A 98 -7.23 -33.77 6.57
C ALA A 98 -7.24 -33.24 8.02
N LEU A 99 -6.41 -32.24 8.32
CA LEU A 99 -6.38 -31.58 9.63
C LEU A 99 -7.67 -30.78 9.87
N GLN A 100 -8.11 -30.00 8.89
CA GLN A 100 -9.34 -29.22 8.95
C GLN A 100 -10.56 -30.13 9.20
N TRP A 101 -10.62 -31.26 8.51
CA TRP A 101 -11.71 -32.23 8.64
C TRP A 101 -11.73 -32.89 10.02
N ARG A 102 -10.54 -33.05 10.64
CA ARG A 102 -10.43 -33.57 12.01
C ARG A 102 -10.81 -32.54 13.07
N SER A 103 -10.53 -31.25 12.84
CA SER A 103 -10.82 -30.18 13.79
C SER A 103 -12.24 -29.62 13.70
N SER A 104 -12.92 -29.79 12.56
CA SER A 104 -14.25 -29.26 12.33
C SER A 104 -15.16 -30.35 11.77
N PRO A 105 -15.81 -31.19 12.61
CA PRO A 105 -16.94 -31.97 12.13
C PRO A 105 -17.96 -30.99 11.53
N PRO A 106 -18.51 -31.27 10.33
CA PRO A 106 -19.44 -30.36 9.68
C PRO A 106 -20.61 -30.09 10.62
N GLN A 107 -20.71 -28.85 11.10
CA GLN A 107 -21.89 -28.43 11.85
C GLN A 107 -23.05 -28.36 10.87
N PRO A 108 -24.21 -28.98 11.17
CA PRO A 108 -25.36 -29.04 10.26
C PRO A 108 -25.98 -27.67 9.95
N ASP A 109 -25.45 -26.59 10.53
CA ASP A 109 -25.98 -25.23 10.42
C ASP A 109 -25.63 -24.56 9.07
N ASP A 110 -24.60 -25.06 8.36
CA ASP A 110 -24.24 -24.59 7.01
C ASP A 110 -25.32 -24.91 5.96
N PHE A 111 -26.18 -25.91 6.22
CA PHE A 111 -27.33 -26.20 5.35
C PHE A 111 -28.41 -25.11 5.42
N ILE A 112 -28.52 -24.38 6.53
CA ILE A 112 -29.48 -23.27 6.68
C ILE A 112 -28.93 -21.99 6.03
N ALA A 113 -27.61 -21.76 6.06
CA ALA A 113 -26.98 -20.61 5.42
C ALA A 113 -27.15 -20.63 3.88
N HIS A 114 -27.05 -21.80 3.24
CA HIS A 114 -27.29 -21.92 1.80
C HIS A 114 -28.76 -21.68 1.40
N ALA A 115 -29.72 -22.01 2.29
CA ALA A 115 -31.13 -21.72 2.05
C ALA A 115 -31.43 -20.21 2.13
N GLN A 116 -30.73 -19.46 2.99
CA GLN A 116 -30.86 -17.99 3.08
C GLN A 116 -30.30 -17.28 1.83
N VAL A 117 -29.13 -17.67 1.35
CA VAL A 117 -28.52 -17.06 0.15
C VAL A 117 -29.41 -17.23 -1.09
N SER A 118 -30.08 -18.38 -1.24
CA SER A 118 -31.01 -18.61 -2.35
C SER A 118 -32.25 -17.72 -2.28
N ARG A 119 -32.71 -17.37 -1.06
CA ARG A 119 -33.84 -16.46 -0.83
C ARG A 119 -33.46 -15.02 -1.18
N ASP A 120 -32.28 -14.59 -0.75
CA ASP A 120 -31.78 -13.24 -1.02
C ASP A 120 -31.54 -13.01 -2.51
N LEU A 121 -31.03 -14.00 -3.24
CA LEU A 121 -30.85 -13.90 -4.70
C LEU A 121 -32.18 -13.80 -5.46
N ALA A 122 -33.22 -14.49 -5.00
CA ALA A 122 -34.57 -14.39 -5.58
C ALA A 122 -35.21 -13.00 -5.34
N GLU A 123 -34.87 -12.36 -4.23
CA GLU A 123 -35.31 -11.00 -3.92
C GLU A 123 -34.56 -9.94 -4.74
N ILE A 124 -33.24 -10.06 -4.86
CA ILE A 124 -32.41 -9.20 -5.71
C ILE A 124 -32.89 -9.26 -7.17
N ARG A 125 -33.19 -10.46 -7.69
CA ARG A 125 -33.70 -10.64 -9.05
C ARG A 125 -35.05 -9.94 -9.27
N ARG A 126 -35.99 -10.07 -8.31
CA ARG A 126 -37.29 -9.36 -8.37
C ARG A 126 -37.14 -7.85 -8.37
N ASN A 127 -36.23 -7.33 -7.54
CA ASN A 127 -35.95 -5.88 -7.49
C ASN A 127 -35.35 -5.38 -8.81
N LEU A 128 -34.45 -6.15 -9.42
CA LEU A 128 -33.89 -5.81 -10.74
C LEU A 128 -34.94 -5.80 -11.85
N ASP A 129 -35.88 -6.75 -11.85
CA ASP A 129 -36.97 -6.77 -12.83
C ASP A 129 -37.94 -5.59 -12.66
N MET A 130 -38.20 -5.14 -11.42
CA MET A 130 -38.94 -3.89 -11.16
C MET A 130 -38.24 -2.66 -11.72
N VAL A 131 -36.92 -2.53 -11.51
CA VAL A 131 -36.16 -1.38 -12.04
C VAL A 131 -36.14 -1.42 -13.57
N ARG A 132 -35.98 -2.61 -14.16
CA ARG A 132 -35.97 -2.79 -15.61
C ARG A 132 -37.31 -2.39 -16.23
N THR A 133 -38.41 -2.89 -15.69
CA THR A 133 -39.77 -2.56 -16.18
C THR A 133 -40.10 -1.07 -16.02
N ALA A 134 -39.69 -0.44 -14.91
CA ALA A 134 -39.82 1.01 -14.72
C ALA A 134 -39.01 1.82 -15.74
N SER A 135 -37.83 1.33 -16.14
CA SER A 135 -36.96 2.00 -17.11
C SER A 135 -37.46 1.88 -18.56
N THR A 136 -38.08 0.77 -18.93
CA THR A 136 -38.64 0.56 -20.29
C THR A 136 -39.98 1.26 -20.53
N GLY A 137 -40.66 1.74 -19.48
CA GLY A 137 -42.01 2.30 -19.58
C GLY A 137 -42.11 3.83 -19.58
N ARG A 138 -41.02 4.60 -19.53
CA ARG A 138 -41.12 6.07 -19.39
C ARG A 138 -40.09 6.82 -20.22
N SER A 139 -40.31 6.86 -21.53
CA SER A 139 -39.91 8.00 -22.35
C SER A 139 -40.82 9.20 -22.02
N SER A 140 -40.52 9.92 -20.94
CA SER A 140 -40.89 11.33 -20.86
C SER A 140 -39.65 12.14 -20.48
N SER A 141 -39.09 12.72 -21.53
CA SER A 141 -37.76 13.31 -21.67
C SER A 141 -37.57 14.63 -20.91
N PHE A 142 -38.14 14.81 -19.72
CA PHE A 142 -38.17 16.14 -19.07
C PHE A 142 -37.72 16.23 -17.61
N ASN A 143 -37.44 15.11 -16.92
CA ASN A 143 -36.97 15.14 -15.52
C ASN A 143 -35.51 14.71 -15.30
N GLN A 144 -34.75 14.43 -16.36
CA GLN A 144 -33.38 13.90 -16.24
C GLN A 144 -32.36 14.98 -15.82
N MET A 145 -32.62 16.26 -16.05
CA MET A 145 -31.73 17.34 -15.59
C MET A 145 -31.86 17.64 -14.08
N ALA A 146 -32.98 17.32 -13.43
CA ALA A 146 -33.14 17.57 -12.00
C ALA A 146 -32.51 16.49 -11.10
N GLN A 147 -32.25 15.29 -11.64
CA GLN A 147 -31.67 14.19 -10.85
C GLN A 147 -30.14 14.14 -10.86
N ILE A 148 -29.48 14.79 -11.82
CA ILE A 148 -28.00 14.82 -11.86
C ILE A 148 -27.43 15.69 -10.73
N SER A 149 -28.07 16.82 -10.40
CA SER A 149 -27.60 17.70 -9.33
C SER A 149 -27.74 17.10 -7.92
N THR A 150 -28.75 16.25 -7.70
CA THR A 150 -28.92 15.54 -6.42
C THR A 150 -27.91 14.42 -6.24
N PHE A 151 -27.38 13.86 -7.33
CA PHE A 151 -26.33 12.84 -7.29
C PHE A 151 -24.96 13.44 -6.95
N GLU A 152 -24.63 14.62 -7.51
CA GLU A 152 -23.38 15.33 -7.19
C GLU A 152 -23.31 15.79 -5.73
N SER A 153 -24.43 16.25 -5.16
CA SER A 153 -24.50 16.65 -3.76
C SER A 153 -24.23 15.47 -2.80
N ARG A 154 -24.81 14.30 -3.09
CA ARG A 154 -24.58 13.08 -2.31
C ARG A 154 -23.16 12.52 -2.44
N ALA A 155 -22.55 12.63 -3.63
CA ALA A 155 -21.16 12.21 -3.83
C ALA A 155 -20.17 13.07 -3.01
N GLY A 156 -20.43 14.38 -2.89
CA GLY A 156 -19.63 15.28 -2.06
C GLY A 156 -19.76 15.02 -0.55
N GLU A 157 -20.91 14.52 -0.11
CA GLU A 157 -21.17 14.17 1.30
C GLU A 157 -20.45 12.85 1.68
N LEU A 158 -20.47 11.86 0.78
CA LEU A 158 -19.74 10.60 0.96
C LEU A 158 -18.22 10.81 1.01
N ARG A 159 -17.68 11.72 0.18
CA ARG A 159 -16.24 12.01 0.19
C ARG A 159 -15.80 12.66 1.50
N ARG A 160 -16.60 13.60 2.05
CA ARG A 160 -16.36 14.19 3.37
C ARG A 160 -16.42 13.17 4.51
N SER A 161 -17.36 12.22 4.44
CA SER A 161 -17.44 11.11 5.41
C SER A 161 -16.20 10.22 5.38
N ILE A 162 -15.68 9.90 4.18
CA ILE A 162 -14.49 9.06 4.02
C ILE A 162 -13.24 9.79 4.52
N ASP A 163 -13.10 11.08 4.20
CA ASP A 163 -11.96 11.87 4.66
C ASP A 163 -11.99 12.08 6.19
N PHE A 164 -13.18 12.18 6.80
CA PHE A 164 -13.33 12.22 8.26
C PHE A 164 -12.86 10.92 8.94
N VAL A 165 -13.25 9.76 8.41
CA VAL A 165 -12.81 8.45 8.93
C VAL A 165 -11.31 8.25 8.74
N ARG A 166 -10.75 8.75 7.63
CA ARG A 166 -9.31 8.63 7.32
C ARG A 166 -8.44 9.61 8.12
N GLY A 167 -9.00 10.72 8.56
CA GLY A 167 -8.31 11.79 9.31
C GLY A 167 -8.06 11.50 10.79
N GLY A 168 -8.55 10.39 11.35
CA GLY A 168 -8.11 9.88 12.66
C GLY A 168 -8.24 10.87 13.83
N MET A 169 -9.25 11.75 13.84
CA MET A 169 -9.52 12.61 15.00
C MET A 169 -10.50 11.90 15.94
N ASP A 170 -9.95 11.40 17.05
CA ASP A 170 -10.69 10.90 18.19
C ASP A 170 -11.41 12.09 18.87
N PRO A 171 -12.77 12.15 18.86
CA PRO A 171 -13.51 13.29 19.41
C PRO A 171 -13.49 13.36 20.95
N THR A 172 -12.83 12.43 21.63
CA THR A 172 -12.88 12.33 23.10
C THR A 172 -11.79 13.12 23.85
N THR A 173 -10.87 13.81 23.16
CA THR A 173 -9.77 14.54 23.82
C THR A 173 -10.02 16.01 24.13
N ARG A 174 -11.20 16.57 23.84
CA ARG A 174 -11.52 17.97 24.18
C ARG A 174 -12.08 18.07 25.61
N GLY A 175 -11.17 18.11 26.59
CA GLY A 175 -11.49 18.44 27.98
C GLY A 175 -11.95 19.90 28.14
N PRO A 176 -12.75 20.22 29.18
CA PRO A 176 -13.24 21.57 29.42
C PRO A 176 -12.11 22.48 29.94
N GLU A 177 -11.75 23.49 29.15
CA GLU A 177 -10.92 24.61 29.60
C GLU A 177 -11.72 25.42 30.62
N THR A 178 -11.36 25.27 31.90
CA THR A 178 -11.84 26.16 32.96
C THR A 178 -11.12 27.50 32.86
N SER A 179 -11.84 28.52 32.43
CA SER A 179 -11.44 29.93 32.48
C SER A 179 -11.32 30.38 33.95
N ASN A 180 -10.10 30.56 34.43
CA ASN A 180 -9.82 31.36 35.63
C ASN A 180 -9.45 32.77 35.18
N GLY A 181 -10.43 33.67 35.21
CA GLY A 181 -10.25 35.11 35.11
C GLY A 181 -10.05 35.70 36.52
N SER A 182 -9.04 36.56 36.62
CA SER A 182 -8.67 37.37 37.79
C SER A 182 -9.70 38.45 38.13
#